data_AF-A0A9P0BI31-F1
#
_entry.id   AF-A0A9P0BI31-F1
#
_cell.length_a   1.000
_cell.length_b   1.000
_cell.length_c   1.000
_cell.angle_alpha   90.00
_cell.angle_beta   90.00
_cell.angle_gamma   90.00
#
_symmetry.space_group_name_H-M   'P 1'
#
loop_
_entity.id
_entity.type
_entity.pdbx_description
1 polymer ?
#
loop_
_entity_poly.entity_id
_entity_poly.type
_entity_poly.pdbx_seq_one_letter_code
_entity_poly.pdbx_strand_id
1 'polypeptide(L)' 'MQDQHQFQLSSDTSTAKIIKMKYFVLLFVAFLALAMAFNSVQACLSDGSTCKADGSMGNCCSQFCLQQPNTQTGYCA' A
#
# COMPACT_ATOMS: atom_id res chain seq x y z
N MET A 1 -10.55 -35.12 20.85
CA MET A 1 -9.68 -35.32 19.68
C MET A 1 -10.54 -35.99 18.60
N GLN A 2 -10.65 -35.34 17.42
CA GLN A 2 -11.18 -35.82 16.13
C GLN A 2 -12.66 -36.33 16.08
N ASP A 3 -13.51 -36.06 15.08
CA ASP A 3 -13.25 -35.78 13.66
C ASP A 3 -14.42 -35.05 12.97
N GLN A 4 -14.08 -34.04 12.15
CA GLN A 4 -14.96 -33.19 11.36
C GLN A 4 -14.92 -33.64 9.89
N HIS A 5 -15.63 -34.69 9.49
CA HIS A 5 -15.67 -35.08 8.07
C HIS A 5 -16.99 -35.75 7.68
N GLN A 6 -18.00 -34.96 7.33
CA GLN A 6 -18.97 -35.27 6.24
C GLN A 6 -19.65 -33.96 5.78
N PHE A 7 -18.87 -33.06 5.19
CA PHE A 7 -19.37 -31.96 4.35
C PHE A 7 -19.09 -32.32 2.90
N GLN A 8 -19.93 -33.12 2.25
CA GLN A 8 -19.94 -33.26 0.79
C GLN A 8 -21.27 -33.90 0.36
N LEU A 9 -22.20 -33.10 -0.20
CA LEU A 9 -22.97 -33.36 -1.42
C LEU A 9 -24.22 -32.46 -1.44
N SER A 10 -24.07 -31.25 -1.98
CA SER A 10 -25.13 -30.49 -2.66
C SER A 10 -24.44 -29.38 -3.45
N SER A 11 -23.65 -29.78 -4.45
CA SER A 11 -23.23 -28.90 -5.54
C SER A 11 -24.28 -29.02 -6.65
N ASP A 12 -25.47 -28.47 -6.39
CA ASP A 12 -26.49 -28.27 -7.43
C ASP A 12 -26.34 -26.86 -7.99
N THR A 13 -25.55 -26.76 -9.06
CA THR A 13 -25.71 -25.89 -10.26
C THR A 13 -25.95 -24.38 -10.09
N SER A 14 -25.96 -23.85 -8.86
CA SER A 14 -26.00 -22.42 -8.50
C SER A 14 -24.69 -21.96 -7.83
N THR A 15 -23.72 -22.87 -7.69
CA THR A 15 -22.41 -22.60 -7.11
C THR A 15 -21.39 -22.12 -8.15
N ALA A 16 -21.49 -22.44 -9.44
CA ALA A 16 -20.50 -22.04 -10.45
C ALA A 16 -20.43 -20.52 -10.70
N LYS A 17 -21.58 -19.83 -10.68
CA LYS A 17 -21.67 -18.36 -10.85
C LYS A 17 -21.17 -17.62 -9.61
N ILE A 18 -21.45 -18.17 -8.43
CA ILE A 18 -21.03 -17.64 -7.12
C ILE A 18 -19.55 -17.94 -6.86
N ILE A 19 -19.02 -19.07 -7.35
CA ILE A 19 -17.59 -19.39 -7.31
C ILE A 19 -16.83 -18.35 -8.13
N LYS A 20 -17.25 -18.06 -9.37
CA LYS A 20 -16.65 -17.01 -10.20
C LYS A 20 -16.76 -15.62 -9.56
N MET A 21 -17.87 -15.32 -8.89
CA MET A 21 -18.08 -14.06 -8.16
C MET A 21 -17.26 -13.98 -6.86
N LYS A 22 -17.12 -15.07 -6.10
CA LYS A 22 -16.30 -15.17 -4.89
C LYS A 22 -14.82 -15.07 -5.24
N TYR A 23 -14.36 -15.77 -6.28
CA TYR A 23 -12.99 -15.64 -6.77
C TYR A 23 -12.73 -14.24 -7.31
N PHE A 24 -13.69 -13.63 -8.02
CA PHE A 24 -13.57 -12.24 -8.46
C PHE A 24 -13.48 -11.27 -7.28
N VAL A 25 -14.33 -11.41 -6.27
CA VAL A 25 -14.30 -10.59 -5.05
C VAL A 25 -13.02 -10.82 -4.25
N LEU A 26 -12.56 -12.07 -4.10
CA LEU A 26 -11.31 -12.39 -3.42
C LEU A 26 -10.10 -11.81 -4.16
N LEU A 27 -10.06 -11.89 -5.49
CA LEU A 27 -9.02 -11.27 -6.30
C LEU A 27 -9.07 -9.74 -6.21
N PHE A 28 -10.25 -9.14 -6.23
CA PHE A 28 -10.41 -7.69 -6.13
C PHE A 28 -9.97 -7.17 -4.76
N VAL A 29 -10.35 -7.85 -3.68
CA VAL A 29 -9.90 -7.53 -2.31
C VAL A 29 -8.39 -7.71 -2.16
N ALA A 30 -7.81 -8.77 -2.72
CA ALA A 30 -6.36 -8.96 -2.73
C ALA A 30 -5.63 -7.86 -3.52
N PHE A 31 -6.19 -7.42 -4.65
CA PHE A 31 -5.63 -6.34 -5.46
C PHE A 31 -5.72 -4.98 -4.74
N LEU A 32 -6.86 -4.71 -4.09
CA LEU A 32 -7.03 -3.52 -3.25
C LEU A 32 -6.07 -3.50 -2.07
N ALA A 33 -5.84 -4.64 -1.40
CA ALA A 33 -4.88 -4.74 -0.32
C ALA A 33 -3.44 -4.49 -0.81
N LEU A 34 -3.09 -5.01 -1.99
CA LEU A 34 -1.79 -4.79 -2.61
C LEU A 34 -1.58 -3.33 -3.05
N ALA A 35 -2.63 -2.65 -3.51
CA ALA A 35 -2.58 -1.24 -3.88
C ALA A 35 -2.26 -0.32 -2.68
N MET A 36 -2.68 -0.69 -1.46
CA MET A 36 -2.37 0.08 -0.25
C MET A 36 -0.97 -0.19 0.33
N ALA A 37 -0.28 -1.24 -0.16
CA ALA A 37 1.05 -1.60 0.30
C ALA A 37 2.17 -0.68 -0.24
N PHE A 38 1.86 0.18 -1.22
CA PHE A 38 2.79 1.21 -1.72
C PHE A 38 2.73 2.50 -0.90
N ASN A 39 2.69 2.40 0.43
CA ASN A 39 3.12 3.51 1.26
C ASN A 39 4.64 3.36 1.38
N SER A 40 5.36 4.01 0.45
CA SER A 40 6.81 4.12 0.51
C SER A 40 7.18 4.77 1.84
N VAL A 41 7.52 3.95 2.83
CA VAL A 41 8.19 4.37 4.06
C VAL A 41 9.61 4.78 3.67
N GLN A 42 9.73 5.86 2.90
CA GLN A 42 10.94 6.66 2.93
C GLN A 42 10.95 7.24 4.33
N ALA A 43 11.90 6.78 5.15
CA ALA A 43 12.22 7.43 6.40
C ALA A 43 12.34 8.93 6.10
N CYS A 44 11.40 9.71 6.66
CA CYS A 44 11.33 11.12 6.36
C CYS A 44 12.59 11.80 6.90
N LEU A 45 13.05 12.84 6.21
CA LEU A 45 14.25 13.55 6.61
C LEU A 45 13.95 14.36 7.87
N SER A 46 14.82 14.23 8.88
CA SER A 46 14.69 14.99 10.13
C SER A 46 14.92 16.48 9.89
N ASP A 47 14.38 17.34 10.75
CA ASP A 47 14.58 18.79 10.68
C ASP A 47 16.08 19.13 10.68
N GLY A 48 16.47 20.08 9.84
CA GLY A 48 17.86 20.44 9.57
C GLY A 48 18.59 19.53 8.57
N SER A 49 18.00 18.41 8.15
CA SER A 49 18.60 17.55 7.12
C SER A 49 18.56 18.21 5.75
N THR A 50 19.59 17.95 4.92
CA THR A 50 19.63 18.43 3.53
C THR A 50 18.50 17.84 2.71
N CYS A 51 17.71 18.69 2.07
CA CYS A 51 16.58 18.30 1.23
C CYS A 51 16.65 18.97 -0.15
N LYS A 52 15.85 18.48 -1.09
CA LYS A 52 15.58 19.17 -2.36
C LYS A 52 14.08 19.35 -2.55
N ALA A 53 13.69 20.51 -3.06
CA ALA A 53 12.29 20.86 -3.30
C ALA A 53 11.62 19.96 -4.35
N ASP A 54 12.40 19.28 -5.19
CA ASP A 54 11.90 18.27 -6.14
C ASP A 54 11.64 16.89 -5.51
N GLY A 55 11.96 16.70 -4.22
CA GLY A 55 11.80 15.43 -3.51
C GLY A 55 12.81 14.34 -3.89
N SER A 56 13.80 14.63 -4.76
CA SER A 56 14.78 13.64 -5.24
C SER A 56 15.70 13.10 -4.14
N MET A 57 15.80 13.81 -3.00
CA MET A 57 16.56 13.38 -1.82
C MET A 57 15.66 12.81 -0.70
N GLY A 58 14.36 12.63 -0.97
CA GLY A 58 13.34 12.30 0.02
C GLY A 58 12.62 13.53 0.56
N ASN A 59 11.54 13.30 1.30
CA ASN A 59 10.70 14.34 1.89
C ASN A 59 11.02 14.55 3.38
N CYS A 60 11.01 15.80 3.80
CA CYS A 60 11.11 16.19 5.21
C CYS A 60 9.93 15.65 6.02
N CYS A 61 10.14 15.28 7.28
CA CYS A 61 9.05 14.86 8.17
C CYS A 61 8.02 15.98 8.39
N SER A 62 8.47 17.23 8.37
CA SER A 62 7.63 18.43 8.38
C SER A 62 6.90 18.69 7.05
N GLN A 63 7.22 17.93 6.00
CA GLN A 63 6.81 18.15 4.61
C GLN A 63 7.26 19.51 4.04
N PHE A 64 8.22 20.17 4.69
CA PHE A 64 8.70 21.48 4.32
C PHE A 64 10.21 21.49 4.10
N CYS A 65 10.61 21.74 2.85
CA CYS A 65 12.00 21.89 2.44
C CYS A 65 12.30 23.37 2.15
N LEU A 66 13.09 24.00 3.02
CA LEU A 66 13.51 25.38 2.87
C LEU A 66 14.71 25.46 1.90
N GLN A 67 14.42 25.57 0.61
CA GLN A 67 15.42 25.76 -0.44
C GLN A 67 15.34 27.17 -1.02
N GLN A 68 16.47 27.89 -1.01
CA GLN A 68 16.55 29.25 -1.56
C GLN A 68 16.63 29.23 -3.09
N PRO A 69 16.08 30.24 -3.78
CA PRO A 69 16.19 30.33 -5.24
C PRO A 69 17.66 30.35 -5.66
N ASN A 70 18.00 29.59 -6.71
CA ASN A 70 19.36 29.37 -7.23
C ASN A 70 20.31 28.53 -6.34
N THR A 71 19.82 27.87 -5.31
CA THR A 71 20.61 26.86 -4.55
C THR A 71 20.29 25.46 -5.03
N GLN A 72 21.28 24.55 -4.99
CA GLN A 72 21.10 23.16 -5.45
C GLN A 72 20.32 22.30 -4.43
N THR A 73 20.41 22.64 -3.15
CA THR A 73 19.79 21.93 -2.03
C THR A 73 19.34 22.93 -0.96
N GLY A 74 18.35 22.54 -0.15
CA GLY A 74 17.88 23.26 1.02
C GLY A 74 17.97 22.40 2.29
N TYR A 75 17.22 22.78 3.32
CA TYR A 75 17.14 22.04 4.58
C TYR A 75 15.69 21.86 5.04
N CYS A 76 15.41 20.74 5.70
CA CYS A 76 14.11 20.51 6.34
C CYS A 76 13.90 21.50 7.50
N ALA A 77 12.73 22.11 7.56
CA ALA A 77 12.35 23.07 8.60
C ALA A 77 10.91 22.86 9.06
#